data_AF-A0A0P7U4X4-F1
#
_entry.id   AF-A0A0P7U4X4-F1
#
_cell.length_a   1.000
_cell.length_b   1.000
_cell.length_c   1.000
_cell.angle_alpha   90.00
_cell.angle_beta   90.00
_cell.angle_gamma   90.00
#
_symmetry.space_group_name_H-M   'P 1'
#
loop_
_entity.id
_entity.type
_entity.pdbx_description
1 polymer ?
#
loop_
_entity_poly.entity_id
_entity_poly.type
_entity_poly.pdbx_seq_one_letter_code
_entity_poly.pdbx_strand_id
1 'polypeptide(L)'
;MSRAPPPPSSLANGPSQRDPDGEQLWERPWSPDEMRRSSATWSLAADSGLFLYLQDFSQRMLSKTHDIEKQLDGLLRDTKATDCHLHTVFNDFLMLSNTQFIENRVYDEEVEEAMPKPEAPEKQPEQEKTREQKEAELIPKVQEAVNYGLRVLESAFEQLDIKAGNSDSEDEEAIGRVEPILEPKDLYLDRPLPYLIGSQLFMEQDNVGLGDLSSE
;
A
#
# COMPACT_ATOMS: atom_id res chain seq x y z
N MET A 1 27.05 -82.33 -52.76
CA MET A 1 25.87 -81.48 -52.45
C MET A 1 26.00 -81.04 -51.01
N SER A 2 26.46 -79.81 -50.78
CA SER A 2 26.83 -79.28 -49.46
C SER A 2 25.58 -78.73 -48.76
N ARG A 3 25.32 -79.18 -47.53
CA ARG A 3 24.14 -78.79 -46.73
C ARG A 3 24.50 -77.53 -45.92
N ALA A 4 23.77 -76.44 -46.15
CA ALA A 4 23.95 -75.17 -45.45
C ALA A 4 23.58 -75.28 -43.95
N PRO A 5 24.25 -74.52 -43.06
CA PRO A 5 23.92 -74.48 -41.63
C PRO A 5 22.62 -73.67 -41.38
N PRO A 6 21.89 -73.96 -40.28
CA PRO A 6 20.67 -73.23 -39.94
C PRO A 6 20.98 -71.77 -39.53
N PRO A 7 20.05 -70.82 -39.75
CA PRO A 7 20.23 -69.43 -39.37
C PRO A 7 20.29 -69.25 -37.85
N PRO A 8 21.00 -68.22 -37.35
CA PRO A 8 21.13 -67.97 -35.92
C PRO A 8 19.76 -67.67 -35.32
N SER A 9 19.44 -68.37 -34.24
CA SER A 9 18.29 -68.15 -33.39
C SER A 9 18.17 -66.65 -33.10
N SER A 10 17.05 -66.07 -33.52
CA SER A 10 16.64 -64.72 -33.13
C SER A 10 16.81 -64.60 -31.62
N LEU A 11 17.55 -63.57 -31.19
CA LEU A 11 17.54 -63.11 -29.81
C LEU A 11 16.11 -62.73 -29.47
N ALA A 12 15.33 -63.70 -29.03
CA ALA A 12 14.00 -63.50 -28.52
C ALA A 12 14.16 -62.69 -27.24
N ASN A 13 13.95 -61.38 -27.36
CA ASN A 13 13.54 -60.56 -26.23
C ASN A 13 12.43 -61.32 -25.50
N GLY A 14 12.50 -61.28 -24.16
CA GLY A 14 11.68 -62.08 -23.25
C GLY A 14 10.17 -62.01 -23.51
N PRO A 15 9.38 -62.82 -22.79
CA PRO A 15 7.98 -63.07 -23.12
C PRO A 15 7.24 -61.76 -23.37
N SER A 16 6.55 -61.66 -24.51
CA SER A 16 5.67 -60.54 -24.83
C SER A 16 4.54 -60.47 -23.80
N GLN A 17 4.82 -59.84 -22.66
CA GLN A 17 3.83 -59.53 -21.64
C GLN A 17 3.00 -58.36 -22.19
N ARG A 18 1.90 -58.70 -22.87
CA ARG A 18 0.86 -57.75 -23.24
C ARG A 18 -0.14 -57.69 -22.10
N ASP A 19 -0.63 -56.49 -21.82
CA ASP A 19 -1.76 -56.30 -20.92
C ASP A 19 -3.07 -56.87 -21.52
N PRO A 20 -4.13 -57.05 -20.72
CA PRO A 20 -5.44 -57.47 -21.22
C PRO A 20 -6.04 -56.51 -22.27
N ASP A 21 -5.58 -55.25 -22.32
CA ASP A 21 -5.97 -54.26 -23.33
C ASP A 21 -5.12 -54.29 -24.61
N GLY A 22 -4.18 -55.24 -24.73
CA GLY A 22 -3.37 -55.42 -25.93
C GLY A 22 -2.24 -54.40 -26.10
N GLU A 23 -2.15 -53.41 -25.21
CA GLU A 23 -1.02 -52.48 -25.14
C GLU A 23 0.24 -53.15 -24.62
N GLN A 24 1.38 -52.70 -25.15
CA GLN A 24 2.68 -53.12 -24.67
C GLN A 24 2.93 -52.46 -23.32
N LEU A 25 3.27 -53.26 -22.30
CA LEU A 25 3.47 -52.78 -20.93
C LEU A 25 4.48 -51.63 -20.81
N TRP A 26 5.39 -51.48 -21.78
CA TRP A 26 6.41 -50.43 -21.80
C TRP A 26 5.96 -49.12 -22.45
N GLU A 27 4.76 -49.06 -23.04
CA GLU A 27 4.24 -47.86 -23.71
C GLU A 27 3.35 -46.99 -22.80
N ARG A 28 2.96 -47.48 -21.62
CA ARG A 28 2.11 -46.76 -20.65
C ARG A 28 2.84 -46.43 -19.34
N PRO A 29 2.47 -45.33 -18.65
CA PRO A 29 2.92 -45.07 -17.28
C PRO A 29 2.46 -46.20 -16.35
N TRP A 30 3.39 -46.70 -15.52
CA TRP A 30 3.04 -47.70 -14.52
C TRP A 30 2.46 -47.06 -13.27
N SER A 31 1.52 -47.77 -12.64
CA SER A 31 1.03 -47.37 -11.33
C SER A 31 2.04 -47.72 -10.23
N PRO A 32 2.05 -46.99 -9.10
CA PRO A 32 2.90 -47.33 -7.94
C PRO A 32 2.71 -48.75 -7.43
N ASP A 33 1.49 -49.28 -7.53
CA ASP A 33 1.16 -50.65 -7.11
C ASP A 33 1.73 -51.70 -8.05
N GLU A 34 1.72 -51.46 -9.36
CA GLU A 34 2.36 -52.32 -10.35
C GLU A 34 3.88 -52.37 -10.16
N MET A 35 4.51 -51.20 -9.97
CA MET A 35 5.95 -51.12 -9.67
C MET A 35 6.34 -51.86 -8.38
N ARG A 36 5.50 -51.79 -7.33
CA ARG A 36 5.73 -52.54 -6.09
C ARG A 36 5.66 -54.05 -6.31
N ARG A 37 4.71 -54.53 -7.13
CA ARG A 37 4.55 -55.97 -7.43
C ARG A 37 5.68 -56.53 -8.28
N SER A 38 6.23 -55.75 -9.21
CA SER A 38 7.35 -56.16 -10.08
C SER A 38 8.73 -56.02 -9.42
N SER A 39 8.82 -55.46 -8.20
CA SER A 39 10.09 -55.17 -7.54
C SER A 39 11.03 -56.37 -7.39
N ALA A 40 10.50 -57.58 -7.20
CA ALA A 40 11.28 -58.81 -7.07
C ALA A 40 11.80 -59.35 -8.42
N THR A 41 11.18 -58.94 -9.53
CA THR A 41 11.50 -59.39 -10.91
C THR A 41 11.45 -58.18 -11.84
N TRP A 42 12.40 -57.27 -11.62
CA TRP A 42 12.49 -56.01 -12.36
C TRP A 42 12.95 -56.26 -13.81
N SER A 43 12.21 -55.74 -14.77
CA SER A 43 12.46 -55.93 -16.20
C SER A 43 12.68 -54.59 -16.90
N LEU A 44 13.23 -54.62 -18.13
CA LEU A 44 13.39 -53.41 -18.94
C LEU A 44 12.04 -52.71 -19.22
N ALA A 45 10.94 -53.47 -19.29
CA ALA A 45 9.61 -52.91 -19.41
C ALA A 45 9.17 -52.17 -18.13
N ALA A 46 9.65 -52.60 -16.96
CA ALA A 46 9.44 -51.90 -15.69
C ALA A 46 10.22 -50.58 -15.64
N ASP A 47 11.44 -50.53 -16.19
CA ASP A 47 12.21 -49.28 -16.32
C ASP A 47 11.48 -48.24 -17.17
N SER A 48 10.97 -48.64 -18.34
CA SER A 48 10.18 -47.73 -19.20
C SER A 48 8.89 -47.27 -18.54
N GLY A 49 8.21 -48.16 -17.82
CA GLY A 49 6.99 -47.83 -17.08
C GLY A 49 7.22 -46.82 -15.96
N LEU A 50 8.32 -46.99 -15.22
CA LEU A 50 8.79 -46.04 -14.19
C LEU A 50 9.18 -44.69 -14.80
N PHE A 51 9.88 -44.69 -15.94
CA PHE A 51 10.25 -43.47 -16.65
C PHE A 51 9.02 -42.64 -17.04
N LEU A 52 8.02 -43.28 -17.65
CA LEU A 52 6.77 -42.63 -18.04
C LEU A 52 5.98 -42.13 -16.82
N TYR A 53 5.98 -42.88 -15.71
CA TYR A 53 5.40 -42.42 -14.45
C TYR A 53 6.12 -41.18 -13.90
N LEU A 54 7.45 -41.15 -13.90
CA LEU A 54 8.24 -40.00 -13.45
C LEU A 54 7.99 -38.76 -14.33
N GLN A 55 7.88 -38.96 -15.64
CA GLN A 55 7.54 -37.90 -16.58
C GLN A 55 6.16 -37.29 -16.27
N ASP A 56 5.12 -38.12 -16.16
CA ASP A 56 3.77 -37.67 -15.80
C ASP A 56 3.71 -37.05 -14.40
N PHE A 57 4.41 -37.64 -13.41
CA PHE A 57 4.52 -37.08 -12.07
C PHE A 57 5.15 -35.68 -12.08
N SER A 58 6.23 -35.49 -12.84
CA SER A 58 6.85 -34.17 -12.97
C SER A 58 5.89 -33.15 -13.59
N GLN A 59 5.18 -33.51 -14.66
CA GLN A 59 4.22 -32.63 -15.32
C GLN A 59 3.08 -32.26 -14.37
N ARG A 60 2.52 -33.24 -13.65
CA ARG A 60 1.48 -33.01 -12.63
C ARG A 60 1.98 -32.13 -11.49
N MET A 61 3.23 -32.30 -11.06
CA MET A 61 3.85 -31.46 -10.04
C MET A 61 3.99 -30.02 -10.54
N LEU A 62 4.48 -29.82 -11.77
CA LEU A 62 4.58 -28.49 -12.38
C LEU A 62 3.20 -27.82 -12.50
N SER A 63 2.19 -28.53 -13.02
CA SER A 63 0.83 -28.01 -13.15
C SER A 63 0.23 -27.64 -11.79
N LYS A 64 0.37 -28.51 -10.78
CA LYS A 64 -0.10 -28.21 -9.43
C LYS A 64 0.60 -27.00 -8.81
N THR A 65 1.91 -26.85 -9.02
CA THR A 65 2.64 -25.68 -8.54
C THR A 65 2.09 -24.39 -9.16
N HIS A 66 1.81 -24.40 -10.45
CA HIS A 66 1.24 -23.23 -11.14
C HIS A 66 -0.20 -22.94 -10.69
N ASP A 67 -1.01 -23.98 -10.43
CA ASP A 67 -2.36 -23.80 -9.87
C ASP A 67 -2.31 -23.17 -8.47
N ILE A 68 -1.35 -23.59 -7.63
CA ILE A 68 -1.12 -23.01 -6.29
C ILE A 68 -0.65 -21.56 -6.40
N GLU A 69 0.28 -21.26 -7.30
CA GLU A 69 0.74 -19.91 -7.60
C GLU A 69 -0.44 -18.99 -7.96
N LYS A 70 -1.30 -19.42 -8.87
CA LYS A 70 -2.49 -18.66 -9.27
C LYS A 70 -3.48 -18.44 -8.11
N GLN A 71 -3.66 -19.45 -7.25
CA GLN A 71 -4.51 -19.33 -6.06
C GLN A 71 -3.91 -18.35 -5.05
N LEU A 72 -2.59 -18.38 -4.87
CA LEU A 72 -1.87 -17.44 -3.99
C LEU A 72 -1.99 -16.01 -4.50
N ASP A 73 -1.83 -15.78 -5.80
CA ASP A 73 -2.00 -14.47 -6.42
C ASP A 73 -3.44 -13.94 -6.26
N GLY A 74 -4.44 -14.81 -6.43
CA GLY A 74 -5.84 -14.49 -6.16
C GLY A 74 -6.07 -14.08 -4.71
N LEU A 75 -5.55 -14.87 -3.77
CA LEU A 75 -5.65 -14.58 -2.34
C LEU A 75 -4.97 -13.26 -1.95
N LEU A 76 -3.79 -12.98 -2.51
CA LEU A 76 -3.09 -11.71 -2.31
C LEU A 76 -3.93 -10.53 -2.80
N ARG A 77 -4.55 -10.67 -3.97
CA ARG A 77 -5.43 -9.65 -4.55
C ARG A 77 -6.65 -9.39 -3.66
N ASP A 78 -7.31 -10.45 -3.19
CA ASP A 78 -8.49 -10.35 -2.32
C ASP A 78 -8.13 -9.76 -0.95
N THR A 79 -6.95 -10.08 -0.43
CA THR A 79 -6.42 -9.50 0.81
C THR A 79 -6.20 -7.99 0.66
N LYS A 80 -5.56 -7.56 -0.44
CA LYS A 80 -5.39 -6.12 -0.73
C LYS A 80 -6.72 -5.40 -0.93
N ALA A 81 -7.69 -6.03 -1.60
CA ALA A 81 -9.02 -5.45 -1.77
C ALA A 81 -9.75 -5.28 -0.42
N THR A 82 -9.62 -6.26 0.47
CA THR A 82 -10.18 -6.20 1.82
C THR A 82 -9.52 -5.10 2.65
N ASP A 83 -8.19 -4.95 2.55
CA ASP A 83 -7.44 -3.89 3.22
C ASP A 83 -7.90 -2.49 2.76
N CYS A 84 -8.04 -2.27 1.45
CA CYS A 84 -8.62 -1.04 0.91
C CYS A 84 -10.02 -0.78 1.47
N HIS A 85 -10.86 -1.81 1.54
CA HIS A 85 -12.22 -1.68 2.07
C HIS A 85 -12.22 -1.32 3.56
N LEU A 86 -11.29 -1.88 4.34
CA LEU A 86 -11.09 -1.57 5.75
C LEU A 86 -10.69 -0.09 5.92
N HIS A 87 -9.76 0.39 5.10
CA HIS A 87 -9.39 1.82 5.09
C HIS A 87 -10.57 2.74 4.73
N THR A 88 -11.44 2.34 3.79
CA THR A 88 -12.68 3.07 3.51
C THR A 88 -13.60 3.12 4.73
N VAL A 89 -13.84 1.98 5.39
CA VAL A 89 -14.68 1.92 6.58
C VAL A 89 -14.11 2.75 7.73
N PHE A 90 -12.79 2.78 7.92
CA PHE A 90 -12.16 3.65 8.91
C PHE A 90 -12.35 5.13 8.58
N ASN A 91 -12.25 5.50 7.31
CA ASN A 91 -12.52 6.87 6.88
C ASN A 91 -13.97 7.26 7.17
N ASP A 92 -14.92 6.37 6.85
CA ASP A 92 -16.34 6.58 7.12
C ASP A 92 -16.61 6.74 8.63
N PHE A 93 -15.97 5.91 9.47
CA PHE A 93 -16.08 6.03 10.92
C PHE A 93 -15.48 7.34 11.44
N LEU A 94 -14.34 7.77 10.90
CA LEU A 94 -13.70 9.04 11.27
C LEU A 94 -14.59 10.23 10.88
N MET A 95 -15.19 10.20 9.69
CA MET A 95 -16.15 11.20 9.23
C MET A 95 -17.38 11.24 10.13
N LEU A 96 -17.95 10.08 10.47
CA LEU A 96 -19.09 10.00 11.38
C LEU A 96 -18.74 10.52 12.77
N SER A 97 -17.57 10.16 13.29
CA SER A 97 -17.06 10.65 14.58
C SER A 97 -16.90 12.17 14.57
N ASN A 98 -16.38 12.75 13.49
CA ASN A 98 -16.25 14.20 13.36
C ASN A 98 -17.63 14.86 13.32
N THR A 99 -18.58 14.33 12.56
CA THR A 99 -19.96 14.84 12.53
C THR A 99 -20.61 14.77 13.90
N GLN A 100 -20.50 13.63 14.62
CA GLN A 100 -21.04 13.48 15.98
C GLN A 100 -20.35 14.39 17.00
N PHE A 101 -19.06 14.63 16.85
CA PHE A 101 -18.34 15.56 17.71
C PHE A 101 -18.89 16.99 17.57
N ILE A 102 -19.10 17.43 16.33
CA ILE A 102 -19.72 18.72 16.04
C ILE A 102 -21.16 18.74 16.56
N GLU A 103 -21.94 17.71 16.28
CA GLU A 103 -23.34 17.59 16.71
C GLU A 103 -23.46 17.67 18.25
N ASN A 104 -22.70 16.85 18.99
CA ASN A 104 -22.73 16.87 20.46
C ASN A 104 -22.29 18.23 21.02
N ARG A 105 -21.30 18.89 20.42
CA ARG A 105 -20.89 20.25 20.83
C ARG A 105 -21.92 21.33 20.51
N VAL A 106 -22.57 21.25 19.36
CA VAL A 106 -23.64 22.19 18.96
C VAL A 106 -24.84 22.03 19.89
N TYR A 107 -25.19 20.80 20.29
CA TYR A 107 -26.25 20.59 21.29
C TYR A 107 -25.84 21.07 22.69
N ASP A 108 -24.59 20.91 23.11
CA ASP A 108 -24.14 21.42 24.41
C ASP A 108 -24.29 22.95 24.50
N GLU A 109 -23.99 23.69 23.42
CA GLU A 109 -24.17 25.15 23.37
C GLU A 109 -25.66 25.56 23.32
N GLU A 110 -26.50 24.90 22.51
CA GLU A 110 -27.94 25.22 22.43
C GLU A 110 -28.73 24.80 23.69
N VAL A 111 -28.34 23.71 24.35
CA VAL A 111 -29.00 23.22 25.57
C VAL A 111 -28.58 24.01 26.80
N GLU A 112 -27.33 24.50 26.89
CA GLU A 112 -26.96 25.48 27.91
C GLU A 112 -27.74 26.80 27.77
N GLU A 113 -28.09 27.22 26.55
CA GLU A 113 -28.94 28.40 26.32
C GLU A 113 -30.44 28.13 26.55
N ALA A 114 -30.93 26.92 26.28
CA ALA A 114 -32.35 26.56 26.40
C ALA A 114 -32.78 26.09 27.82
N MET A 115 -31.84 25.68 28.67
CA MET A 115 -32.15 25.40 30.08
C MET A 115 -32.10 26.71 30.90
N PRO A 116 -33.20 27.14 31.54
CA PRO A 116 -33.09 28.16 32.58
C PRO A 116 -32.21 27.58 33.69
N LYS A 117 -31.00 28.12 33.83
CA LYS A 117 -30.05 27.78 34.90
C LYS A 117 -30.80 27.58 36.22
N PRO A 118 -30.76 26.40 36.86
CA PRO A 118 -31.09 26.32 38.27
C PRO A 118 -30.02 27.13 38.99
N GLU A 119 -30.46 28.13 39.75
CA GLU A 119 -29.64 29.02 40.56
C GLU A 119 -28.55 28.22 41.30
N ALA A 120 -27.30 28.31 40.81
CA ALA A 120 -26.14 27.98 41.61
C ALA A 120 -25.75 29.23 42.41
N PRO A 121 -25.38 29.07 43.69
CA PRO A 121 -25.43 30.12 44.68
C PRO A 121 -24.35 31.18 44.44
N GLU A 122 -24.75 32.43 44.64
CA GLU A 122 -23.90 33.58 44.98
C GLU A 122 -22.54 33.66 44.27
N LYS A 123 -22.55 34.14 43.02
CA LYS A 123 -21.41 34.96 42.57
C LYS A 123 -21.34 36.17 43.50
N GLN A 124 -20.26 36.23 44.27
CA GLN A 124 -19.80 37.39 45.04
C GLN A 124 -20.00 38.68 44.23
N PRO A 125 -20.25 39.83 44.89
CA PRO A 125 -20.52 41.07 44.18
C PRO A 125 -19.31 41.43 43.34
N GLU A 126 -19.37 41.17 42.03
CA GLU A 126 -18.50 41.82 41.06
C GLU A 126 -18.81 43.31 41.17
N GLN A 127 -17.94 44.04 41.86
CA GLN A 127 -17.87 45.49 41.74
C GLN A 127 -17.98 45.84 40.26
N GLU A 128 -18.95 46.68 39.92
CA GLU A 128 -19.08 47.26 38.59
C GLU A 128 -17.79 48.04 38.27
N LYS A 129 -16.80 47.35 37.70
CA LYS A 129 -15.62 48.00 37.13
C LYS A 129 -16.11 48.91 36.01
N THR A 130 -15.78 50.19 36.12
CA THR A 130 -16.07 51.21 35.11
C THR A 130 -15.59 50.75 33.75
N ARG A 131 -16.29 51.13 32.66
CA ARG A 131 -15.98 50.75 31.27
C ARG A 131 -14.48 50.92 30.93
N GLU A 132 -13.86 51.97 31.44
CA GLU A 132 -12.44 52.28 31.28
C GLU A 132 -11.49 51.26 31.95
N GLN A 133 -11.87 50.69 33.10
CA GLN A 133 -11.07 49.66 33.79
C GLN A 133 -11.15 48.32 33.06
N LYS A 134 -12.32 47.99 32.49
CA LYS A 134 -12.46 46.81 31.62
C LYS A 134 -11.63 47.00 30.34
N GLU A 135 -11.71 48.16 29.70
CA GLU A 135 -10.90 48.45 28.50
C GLU A 135 -9.39 48.39 28.81
N ALA A 136 -8.94 48.90 29.96
CA ALA A 136 -7.54 48.80 30.39
C ALA A 136 -7.04 47.36 30.60
N GLU A 137 -7.90 46.43 31.03
CA GLU A 137 -7.58 45.01 31.14
C GLU A 137 -7.59 44.28 29.78
N LEU A 138 -8.35 44.79 28.79
CA LEU A 138 -8.40 44.22 27.44
C LEU A 138 -7.21 44.65 26.57
N ILE A 139 -6.70 45.87 26.72
CA ILE A 139 -5.55 46.38 25.95
C ILE A 139 -4.35 45.42 25.93
N PRO A 140 -3.83 44.91 27.08
CA PRO A 140 -2.68 44.00 27.05
C PRO A 140 -3.02 42.66 26.37
N LYS A 141 -4.25 42.16 26.51
CA LYS A 141 -4.69 40.93 25.84
C LYS A 141 -4.75 41.09 24.32
N VAL A 142 -5.24 42.23 23.84
CA VAL A 142 -5.27 42.55 22.42
C VAL A 142 -3.85 42.73 21.87
N GLN A 143 -2.97 43.41 22.61
CA GLN A 143 -1.56 43.51 22.24
C GLN A 143 -0.88 42.14 22.16
N GLU A 144 -1.18 41.24 23.09
CA GLU A 144 -0.65 39.87 23.07
C GLU A 144 -1.16 39.09 21.86
N ALA A 145 -2.46 39.16 21.57
CA ALA A 145 -3.07 38.52 20.40
C ALA A 145 -2.46 39.02 19.08
N VAL A 146 -2.24 40.33 18.95
CA VAL A 146 -1.59 40.94 17.78
C VAL A 146 -0.14 40.47 17.66
N ASN A 147 0.60 40.39 18.76
CA ASN A 147 1.97 39.86 18.75
C ASN A 147 2.00 38.38 18.32
N TYR A 148 1.05 37.56 18.77
CA TYR A 148 0.95 36.18 18.28
C TYR A 148 0.65 36.13 16.78
N GLY A 149 -0.25 36.97 16.29
CA GLY A 149 -0.55 37.08 14.85
C GLY A 149 0.67 37.46 14.02
N LEU A 150 1.46 38.44 14.48
CA LEU A 150 2.72 38.84 13.85
C LEU A 150 3.75 37.69 13.82
N ARG A 151 3.92 36.95 14.92
CA ARG A 151 4.83 35.79 14.94
C ARG A 151 4.39 34.70 13.95
N VAL A 152 3.09 34.47 13.80
CA VAL A 152 2.58 33.51 12.81
C VAL A 152 2.93 34.01 11.41
N LEU A 153 2.68 35.28 11.10
CA LEU A 153 3.02 35.88 9.81
C LEU A 153 4.52 35.75 9.49
N GLU A 154 5.40 35.99 10.47
CA GLU A 154 6.86 35.84 10.30
C GLU A 154 7.31 34.38 10.09
N SER A 155 6.62 33.42 10.72
CA SER A 155 6.99 32.00 10.63
C SER A 155 6.40 31.26 9.44
N ALA A 156 5.19 31.64 9.03
CA ALA A 156 4.38 30.91 8.06
C ALA A 156 4.40 31.54 6.66
N PHE A 157 4.97 32.73 6.49
CA PHE A 157 5.01 33.43 5.20
C PHE A 157 6.42 33.91 4.87
N GLU A 158 6.76 33.89 3.58
CA GLU A 158 7.96 34.48 3.01
C GLU A 158 7.61 35.77 2.26
N GLN A 159 8.45 36.78 2.40
CA GLN A 159 8.26 38.09 1.79
C GLN A 159 8.91 38.11 0.41
N LEU A 160 8.12 38.27 -0.65
CA LEU A 160 8.65 38.40 -2.00
C LEU A 160 9.13 39.82 -2.25
N ASP A 161 10.38 39.98 -2.72
CA ASP A 161 10.88 41.27 -3.19
C ASP A 161 10.31 41.54 -4.60
N ILE A 162 9.57 42.64 -4.71
CA ILE A 162 8.84 43.04 -5.91
C ILE A 162 9.82 43.54 -7.00
N LYS A 163 11.10 43.68 -6.66
CA LYS A 163 12.19 44.02 -7.59
C LYS A 163 12.63 42.90 -8.53
N ALA A 164 12.12 41.67 -8.39
CA ALA A 164 12.51 40.57 -9.29
C ALA A 164 11.84 40.62 -10.68
N GLY A 165 10.89 41.54 -10.92
CA GLY A 165 10.09 41.59 -12.15
C GLY A 165 10.19 42.89 -12.97
N ASN A 166 10.83 43.96 -12.50
CA ASN A 166 10.97 45.20 -13.27
C ASN A 166 12.26 45.18 -14.12
N SER A 167 12.18 44.41 -15.20
CA SER A 167 13.05 44.59 -16.35
C SER A 167 12.86 46.02 -16.88
N ASP A 168 13.88 46.86 -16.68
CA ASP A 168 14.23 48.05 -17.46
C ASP A 168 13.10 49.09 -17.68
N SER A 169 12.86 49.95 -16.68
CA SER A 169 12.16 51.22 -16.89
C SER A 169 12.76 52.31 -16.00
N GLU A 170 13.46 53.26 -16.63
CA GLU A 170 13.90 54.52 -16.04
C GLU A 170 12.68 55.38 -15.70
N ASP A 171 12.11 55.23 -14.50
CA ASP A 171 11.22 56.24 -13.93
C ASP A 171 11.38 56.26 -12.41
N GLU A 172 12.38 57.01 -11.95
CA GLU A 172 12.60 57.32 -10.54
C GLU A 172 11.59 58.35 -10.03
N GLU A 173 10.30 58.04 -9.92
CA GLU A 173 9.37 58.95 -9.20
C GLU A 173 8.04 58.32 -8.77
N ALA A 174 8.05 57.10 -8.24
CA ALA A 174 6.90 56.57 -7.50
C ALA A 174 7.30 55.51 -6.45
N ILE A 175 8.05 55.91 -5.42
CA ILE A 175 8.20 55.09 -4.20
C ILE A 175 6.90 55.25 -3.37
N GLY A 176 5.77 54.86 -3.96
CA GLY A 176 4.59 54.50 -3.20
C GLY A 176 4.94 53.23 -2.44
N ARG A 177 4.67 53.20 -1.13
CA ARG A 177 4.88 52.03 -0.26
C ARG A 177 4.32 50.79 -0.95
N VAL A 178 5.19 49.99 -1.55
CA VAL A 178 4.75 48.77 -2.21
C VAL A 178 4.43 47.80 -1.08
N GLU A 179 3.15 47.43 -0.97
CA GLU A 179 2.72 46.47 0.03
C GLU A 179 3.49 45.17 -0.20
N PRO A 180 4.15 44.62 0.83
CA PRO A 180 4.91 43.41 0.67
C PRO A 180 3.96 42.25 0.39
N ILE A 181 4.20 41.55 -0.71
CA ILE A 181 3.46 40.34 -1.05
C ILE A 181 4.03 39.22 -0.17
N LEU A 182 3.17 38.65 0.66
CA LEU A 182 3.49 37.53 1.54
C LEU A 182 2.95 36.24 0.91
N GLU A 183 3.83 35.30 0.62
CA GLU A 183 3.44 33.97 0.17
C GLU A 183 3.57 32.97 1.32
N PRO A 184 2.61 32.04 1.49
CA PRO A 184 2.74 30.97 2.46
C PRO A 184 4.01 30.17 2.21
N LYS A 185 4.75 29.89 3.28
CA LYS A 185 5.94 29.06 3.22
C LYS A 185 5.55 27.65 2.79
N ASP A 186 6.22 27.13 1.77
CA ASP A 186 6.00 25.76 1.32
C ASP A 186 6.67 24.76 2.29
N LEU A 187 5.84 24.05 3.03
CA LEU A 187 6.23 23.04 4.01
C LEU A 187 6.83 21.78 3.36
N TYR A 188 6.70 21.64 2.04
CA TYR A 188 7.12 20.45 1.29
C TYR A 188 8.40 20.66 0.50
N LEU A 189 9.04 21.83 0.58
CA LEU A 189 10.30 22.11 -0.12
C LEU A 189 11.40 21.09 0.21
N ASP A 190 11.47 20.66 1.46
CA ASP A 190 12.47 19.69 1.91
C ASP A 190 12.09 18.25 1.55
N ARG A 191 10.86 17.99 1.08
CA ARG A 191 10.46 16.63 0.70
C ARG A 191 11.06 16.25 -0.64
N PRO A 192 11.73 15.09 -0.73
CA PRO A 192 12.26 14.61 -2.00
C PRO A 192 11.11 14.38 -2.99
N LEU A 193 11.34 14.76 -4.25
CA LEU A 193 10.42 14.43 -5.33
C LEU A 193 10.46 12.92 -5.60
N PRO A 194 9.33 12.31 -5.99
CA PRO A 194 9.30 10.92 -6.42
C PRO A 194 10.30 10.66 -7.56
N TYR A 195 10.83 9.45 -7.60
CA TYR A 195 11.70 9.05 -8.69
C TYR A 195 10.96 9.00 -10.03
N LEU A 196 11.71 9.28 -11.09
CA LEU A 196 11.18 9.26 -12.44
C LEU A 196 10.83 7.83 -12.84
N ILE A 197 9.61 7.63 -13.34
CA ILE A 197 9.12 6.33 -13.81
C ILE A 197 10.03 5.83 -14.93
N GLY A 198 10.57 4.61 -14.76
CA GLY A 198 11.51 3.99 -15.69
C GLY A 198 13.00 4.27 -15.41
N SER A 199 13.31 5.10 -14.40
CA SER A 199 14.68 5.19 -13.87
C SER A 199 15.05 3.95 -13.05
N GLN A 200 16.35 3.66 -12.91
CA GLN A 200 16.83 2.54 -12.08
C GLN A 200 16.38 2.68 -10.62
N LEU A 201 16.49 3.89 -10.06
CA LEU A 201 16.05 4.19 -8.68
C LEU A 201 14.55 3.87 -8.47
N PHE A 202 13.70 4.15 -9.46
CA PHE A 202 12.27 3.82 -9.39
C PHE A 202 12.00 2.31 -9.42
N MET A 203 12.83 1.53 -10.11
CA MET A 203 12.65 0.07 -10.26
C MET A 203 13.28 -0.72 -9.09
N GLU A 204 14.31 -0.17 -8.46
CA GLU A 204 15.11 -0.85 -7.43
C GLU A 204 14.68 -0.51 -6.00
N GLN A 205 14.12 0.69 -5.75
CA GLN A 205 13.72 1.11 -4.42
C GLN A 205 12.20 1.07 -4.24
N ASP A 206 11.74 0.28 -3.27
CA ASP A 206 10.31 0.12 -2.94
C ASP A 206 9.63 1.43 -2.52
N ASN A 207 10.39 2.36 -1.95
CA ASN A 207 9.89 3.65 -1.47
C ASN A 207 9.79 4.72 -2.58
N VAL A 208 10.24 4.45 -3.82
CA VAL A 208 10.14 5.34 -5.00
C VAL A 208 10.51 6.81 -4.76
N GLY A 209 11.41 7.08 -3.80
CA GLY A 209 11.81 8.44 -3.42
C GLY A 209 10.87 9.17 -2.44
N LEU A 210 9.89 8.46 -1.86
CA LEU A 210 8.87 8.97 -0.94
C LEU A 210 9.12 8.58 0.55
N GLY A 211 10.37 8.29 0.92
CA GLY A 211 10.74 8.01 2.32
C GLY A 211 10.75 9.26 3.19
N ASP A 212 10.43 9.11 4.49
CA ASP A 212 10.57 10.20 5.46
C ASP A 212 12.06 10.47 5.73
N LEU A 213 12.46 11.75 5.73
CA LEU A 213 13.83 12.23 5.96
C LEU A 213 14.42 11.77 7.32
N SER A 214 13.59 11.29 8.25
CA SER A 214 13.99 10.76 9.55
C SER A 214 14.43 9.29 9.53
N SER A 215 14.37 8.63 8.37
CA SER A 215 14.63 7.19 8.23
C SER A 215 16.02 6.84 7.68
N GLU A 216 16.96 7.80 7.68
CA GLU A 216 18.37 7.59 7.32
C GLU A 216 19.32 7.87 8.51
#